data_AF-A0A7S3NBZ0-F1
#
_entry.id   AF-A0A7S3NBZ0-F1
#
_cell.length_a   1.000
_cell.length_b   1.000
_cell.length_c   1.000
_cell.angle_alpha   90.00
_cell.angle_beta   90.00
_cell.angle_gamma   90.00
#
_symmetry.space_group_name_H-M   'P 1'
#
loop_
_entity.id
_entity.type
_entity.pdbx_description
1 polymer ?
#
loop_
_entity_poly.entity_id
_entity_poly.type
_entity_poly.pdbx_seq_one_letter_code
_entity_poly.pdbx_strand_id
1 'polypeptide(L)'
;MQFNEDSRYINLGTTHGFRILSSIHDKPVEKDELRETGGAKFVLSTSNLVVYARGHESCPSKELIVYDDDHNRESSKIVFKDKEIRGIRLTKKCLLVILENSSYLFSLNKSGDIYREPYLLKKFATASNPAGVGCLC
;
A
#
# COMPACT_ATOMS: atom_id res chain seq x y z
N MET A 1 1.35 -11.67 -0.84
CA MET A 1 1.66 -11.50 -2.27
C MET A 1 0.44 -10.96 -2.99
N GLN A 2 0.59 -9.91 -3.81
CA GLN A 2 -0.53 -9.32 -4.55
C GLN A 2 -0.06 -8.70 -5.87
N PHE A 3 -0.82 -8.88 -6.95
CA PHE A 3 -0.60 -8.16 -8.20
C PHE A 3 -0.96 -6.68 -8.07
N ASN A 4 -0.26 -5.81 -8.79
CA ASN A 4 -0.69 -4.43 -8.96
C ASN A 4 -1.92 -4.32 -9.89
N GLU A 5 -2.47 -3.11 -10.03
CA GLU A 5 -3.73 -2.84 -10.75
C GLU A 5 -3.76 -3.39 -12.19
N ASP A 6 -2.64 -3.32 -12.93
CA ASP A 6 -2.54 -3.79 -14.31
C ASP A 6 -1.88 -5.17 -14.46
N SER A 7 -1.67 -5.88 -13.34
CA SER A 7 -1.05 -7.22 -13.26
C SER A 7 0.36 -7.32 -13.84
N ARG A 8 1.06 -6.20 -14.06
CA ARG A 8 2.45 -6.17 -14.55
C ARG A 8 3.48 -6.39 -13.46
N TYR A 9 3.12 -6.18 -12.20
CA TYR A 9 4.01 -6.34 -11.05
C TYR A 9 3.38 -7.18 -9.95
N ILE A 10 4.21 -8.00 -9.31
CA ILE A 10 3.89 -8.80 -8.13
C ILE A 10 4.54 -8.14 -6.92
N ASN A 11 3.73 -7.75 -5.95
CA ASN A 11 4.17 -7.14 -4.71
C ASN A 11 4.27 -8.21 -3.61
N LEU A 12 5.43 -8.29 -2.97
CA LEU A 12 5.74 -9.25 -1.91
C LEU A 12 6.13 -8.51 -0.63
N GLY A 13 5.30 -8.64 0.40
CA GLY A 13 5.70 -8.30 1.76
C GLY A 13 6.57 -9.41 2.37
N THR A 14 7.56 -9.03 3.16
CA THR A 14 8.49 -9.93 3.86
C THR A 14 8.71 -9.45 5.29
N THR A 15 9.35 -10.26 6.14
CA THR A 15 9.71 -9.90 7.52
C THR A 15 10.71 -8.74 7.62
N HIS A 16 11.46 -8.47 6.54
CA HIS A 16 12.50 -7.44 6.51
C HIS A 16 12.10 -6.22 5.68
N GLY A 17 10.97 -6.26 4.99
CA GLY A 17 10.57 -5.22 4.04
C GLY A 17 9.67 -5.76 2.96
N PHE A 18 9.90 -5.35 1.71
CA PHE A 18 9.15 -5.85 0.57
C PHE A 18 10.00 -5.99 -0.69
N ARG A 19 9.46 -6.69 -1.69
CA ARG A 19 9.98 -6.80 -3.06
C ARG A 19 8.88 -6.54 -4.08
N ILE A 20 9.25 -6.04 -5.25
CA ILE A 20 8.35 -5.85 -6.38
C ILE A 20 8.95 -6.62 -7.56
N LEU A 21 8.21 -7.53 -8.17
CA LEU A 21 8.72 -8.36 -9.25
C LEU A 21 7.93 -8.08 -10.53
N SER A 22 8.60 -7.86 -11.66
CA SER A 22 7.91 -7.77 -12.95
C SER A 22 7.33 -9.13 -13.35
N SER A 23 6.09 -9.14 -13.84
CA SER A 23 5.42 -10.35 -14.37
C SER A 23 5.64 -10.55 -15.88
N ILE A 24 6.21 -9.56 -16.58
CA ILE A 24 6.42 -9.60 -18.04
C ILE A 24 7.77 -10.23 -18.37
N HIS A 25 7.75 -11.28 -19.20
CA HIS A 25 8.85 -12.24 -19.37
C HIS A 25 9.96 -11.86 -20.38
N ASP A 26 9.88 -10.75 -21.11
CA ASP A 26 10.82 -10.53 -22.23
C ASP A 26 12.01 -9.60 -21.97
N LYS A 27 11.98 -8.78 -20.90
CA LYS A 27 13.15 -8.03 -20.39
C LYS A 27 12.98 -7.76 -18.89
N PRO A 28 13.97 -8.04 -18.03
CA PRO A 28 13.89 -7.72 -16.61
C PRO A 28 14.00 -6.21 -16.43
N VAL A 29 12.87 -5.52 -16.32
CA VAL A 29 12.87 -4.09 -15.97
C VAL A 29 12.74 -3.95 -14.45
N GLU A 30 13.90 -3.79 -13.83
CA GLU A 30 14.28 -2.73 -12.88
C GLU A 30 13.64 -2.60 -11.50
N LYS A 31 12.94 -3.59 -10.92
CA LYS A 31 12.41 -3.36 -9.57
C LYS A 31 12.42 -4.45 -8.53
N ASP A 32 13.36 -5.38 -8.59
CA ASP A 32 13.69 -6.21 -7.42
C ASP A 32 14.41 -5.35 -6.36
N GLU A 33 13.68 -4.42 -5.77
CA GLU A 33 14.14 -3.58 -4.69
C GLU A 33 13.72 -4.22 -3.37
N LEU A 34 14.69 -4.81 -2.66
CA LEU A 34 14.50 -5.10 -1.25
C LEU A 34 14.60 -3.80 -0.47
N ARG A 35 13.48 -3.30 0.03
CA ARG A 35 13.46 -2.10 0.87
C ARG A 35 13.36 -2.51 2.33
N GLU A 36 14.50 -2.43 3.03
CA GLU A 36 14.58 -2.72 4.46
C GLU A 36 13.80 -1.68 5.28
N THR A 37 12.56 -2.03 5.64
CA THR A 37 11.63 -1.11 6.30
C THR A 37 11.15 -1.65 7.64
N GLY A 38 11.72 -2.76 8.11
CA GLY A 38 11.01 -3.69 9.00
C GLY A 38 9.90 -4.41 8.22
N GLY A 39 9.24 -5.40 8.80
CA GLY A 39 8.28 -6.20 8.04
C GLY A 39 7.23 -5.38 7.29
N ALA A 40 6.77 -5.88 6.14
CA ALA A 40 5.64 -5.32 5.40
C ALA A 40 4.58 -6.40 5.13
N LYS A 41 3.32 -6.15 5.51
CA LYS A 41 2.24 -7.15 5.44
C LYS A 41 1.37 -7.00 4.18
N PHE A 42 1.03 -5.76 3.85
CA PHE A 42 0.30 -5.43 2.63
C PHE A 42 1.15 -4.50 1.80
N VAL A 43 1.37 -4.83 0.54
CA VAL A 43 2.20 -4.04 -0.38
C VAL A 43 1.45 -3.94 -1.68
N LEU A 44 1.25 -2.71 -2.15
CA LEU A 44 0.68 -2.38 -3.44
C LEU A 44 1.53 -1.32 -4.11
N SER A 45 1.63 -1.41 -5.43
CA SER A 45 2.37 -0.44 -6.23
C SER A 45 1.56 0.04 -7.41
N THR A 46 1.85 1.26 -7.84
CA THR A 46 1.60 1.72 -9.21
C THR A 46 2.95 1.85 -9.92
N SER A 47 2.98 2.45 -11.11
CA SER A 47 4.23 2.79 -11.80
C SER A 47 5.21 3.61 -10.95
N ASN A 48 4.72 4.37 -9.99
CA ASN A 48 5.47 5.45 -9.33
C ASN A 48 5.13 5.68 -7.85
N LEU A 49 4.23 4.86 -7.30
CA LEU A 49 3.97 4.81 -5.87
C LEU A 49 4.15 3.39 -5.37
N VAL A 50 4.62 3.30 -4.13
CA VAL A 50 4.48 2.08 -3.34
C VAL A 50 3.76 2.44 -2.06
N VAL A 51 2.72 1.67 -1.73
CA VAL A 51 2.00 1.79 -0.48
C VAL A 51 2.13 0.48 0.27
N TYR A 52 2.57 0.56 1.52
CA TYR A 52 2.67 -0.63 2.35
C TYR A 52 2.27 -0.40 3.80
N ALA A 53 1.74 -1.44 4.42
CA ALA A 53 1.48 -1.47 5.84
C ALA A 53 2.70 -2.05 6.57
N ARG A 54 3.32 -1.25 7.44
CA ARG A 54 4.46 -1.67 8.26
C ARG A 54 4.01 -2.67 9.32
N GLY A 55 4.79 -3.72 9.52
CA GLY A 55 4.48 -4.89 10.32
C GLY A 55 4.53 -6.19 9.51
N HIS A 56 4.54 -7.33 10.18
CA HIS A 56 4.51 -8.65 9.53
C HIS A 56 3.37 -9.49 10.12
N GLU A 57 3.20 -10.74 9.69
CA GLU A 57 2.15 -11.62 10.20
C GLU A 57 2.08 -11.71 11.74
N SER A 58 3.23 -11.63 12.42
CA SER A 58 3.36 -11.68 13.88
C SER A 58 3.25 -10.32 14.59
N CYS A 59 3.11 -9.21 13.86
CA CYS A 59 3.09 -7.86 14.42
C CYS A 59 1.90 -7.04 13.88
N PRO A 60 1.11 -6.39 14.75
CA PRO A 60 0.01 -5.51 14.35
C PRO A 60 0.43 -4.46 13.31
N SER A 61 -0.16 -4.50 12.11
CA SER A 61 0.09 -3.48 11.08
C SER A 61 -0.78 -2.26 11.31
N LYS A 62 -0.26 -1.25 12.01
CA LYS A 62 -0.99 -0.01 12.33
C LYS A 62 -0.49 1.21 11.56
N GLU A 63 0.67 1.11 10.94
CA GLU A 63 1.27 2.20 10.18
C GLU A 63 1.16 1.89 8.70
N LEU A 64 0.65 2.85 7.94
CA LEU A 64 0.65 2.83 6.49
C LEU A 64 1.67 3.83 5.99
N ILE A 65 2.56 3.39 5.12
CA ILE A 65 3.58 4.21 4.47
C ILE A 65 3.20 4.39 3.00
N VAL A 66 3.24 5.64 2.54
CA VAL A 66 3.14 6.01 1.13
C VAL A 66 4.50 6.48 0.69
N TYR A 67 5.08 5.75 -0.25
CA TYR A 67 6.41 5.95 -0.77
C TYR A 67 6.34 6.47 -2.21
N ASP A 68 6.97 7.62 -2.44
CA ASP A 68 7.14 8.24 -3.75
C ASP A 68 8.41 7.66 -4.37
N ASP A 69 8.20 6.77 -5.32
CA ASP A 69 9.27 5.97 -5.88
C ASP A 69 10.13 6.74 -6.87
N ASP A 70 9.49 7.58 -7.71
CA ASP A 70 10.17 8.46 -8.67
C ASP A 70 11.22 9.35 -7.98
N HIS A 71 10.95 9.73 -6.72
CA HIS A 71 11.80 10.63 -5.93
C HIS A 71 12.55 9.91 -4.79
N ASN A 72 12.45 8.58 -4.71
CA ASN A 72 13.04 7.74 -3.67
C ASN A 72 12.87 8.31 -2.24
N ARG A 73 11.62 8.64 -1.85
CA ARG A 73 11.32 9.19 -0.52
C ARG A 73 10.02 8.68 0.07
N GLU A 74 9.95 8.61 1.40
CA GLU A 74 8.68 8.49 2.10
C GLU A 74 7.89 9.79 1.90
N SER A 75 6.76 9.70 1.20
CA SER A 75 5.88 10.85 1.01
C SER A 75 5.03 11.09 2.25
N SER A 76 4.54 10.02 2.89
CA SER A 76 3.67 10.13 4.07
C SER A 76 3.61 8.87 4.90
N LYS A 77 3.25 9.05 6.17
CA LYS A 77 2.93 7.99 7.13
C LYS A 77 1.59 8.26 7.82
N ILE A 78 0.70 7.28 7.77
CA ILE A 78 -0.62 7.32 8.42
C ILE A 78 -0.65 6.27 9.52
N VAL A 79 -1.00 6.67 10.75
CA VAL A 79 -1.03 5.78 11.92
C VAL A 79 -2.46 5.56 12.41
N PHE A 80 -2.89 4.29 12.44
CA PHE A 80 -4.18 3.85 12.97
C PHE A 80 -4.01 3.36 14.41
N LYS A 81 -4.28 4.23 15.40
CA LYS A 81 -3.97 3.96 16.82
C LYS A 81 -4.72 2.73 17.37
N ASP A 82 -6.03 2.65 17.09
CA ASP A 82 -6.93 1.74 17.79
C ASP A 82 -7.21 0.43 17.04
N LYS A 83 -6.87 0.36 15.74
CA LYS A 83 -7.23 -0.76 14.89
C LYS A 83 -6.11 -1.10 13.92
N GLU A 84 -5.95 -2.39 13.68
CA GLU A 84 -5.03 -2.92 12.68
C GLU A 84 -5.58 -2.73 11.27
N ILE A 85 -4.67 -2.45 10.35
CA ILE A 85 -4.92 -2.54 8.92
C ILE A 85 -5.16 -4.03 8.60
N ARG A 86 -6.34 -4.31 8.04
CA ARG A 86 -6.74 -5.64 7.57
C ARG A 86 -6.55 -5.78 6.06
N GLY A 87 -6.46 -4.68 5.33
CA GLY A 87 -6.15 -4.67 3.91
C GLY A 87 -6.00 -3.26 3.34
N ILE A 88 -5.40 -3.18 2.16
CA ILE A 88 -5.30 -1.94 1.37
C ILE A 88 -5.72 -2.21 -0.08
N ARG A 89 -6.29 -1.21 -0.75
CA ARG A 89 -6.49 -1.18 -2.21
C ARG A 89 -6.00 0.14 -2.75
N LEU A 90 -5.40 0.09 -3.93
CA LEU A 90 -4.71 1.21 -4.54
C LEU A 90 -5.14 1.32 -5.99
N THR A 91 -5.44 2.55 -6.40
CA THR A 91 -5.49 2.98 -7.80
C THR A 91 -4.52 4.15 -7.95
N LYS A 92 -4.34 4.67 -9.17
CA LYS A 92 -3.54 5.88 -9.39
C LYS A 92 -4.02 7.13 -8.65
N LYS A 93 -5.30 7.18 -8.23
CA LYS A 93 -5.95 8.37 -7.64
C LYS A 93 -6.40 8.17 -6.21
N CYS A 94 -6.64 6.93 -5.79
CA CYS A 94 -7.30 6.65 -4.53
C CYS A 94 -6.60 5.49 -3.81
N LEU A 95 -6.60 5.61 -2.49
CA LEU A 95 -6.12 4.60 -1.56
C LEU A 95 -7.24 4.26 -0.59
N LEU A 96 -7.67 3.01 -0.59
CA LEU A 96 -8.62 2.48 0.39
C LEU A 96 -7.88 1.68 1.45
N VAL A 97 -8.04 2.06 2.71
CA VAL A 97 -7.53 1.33 3.87
C VAL A 97 -8.69 0.66 4.59
N ILE A 98 -8.59 -0.64 4.79
CA ILE A 98 -9.63 -1.48 5.39
C ILE A 98 -9.19 -1.86 6.80
N LEU A 99 -10.00 -1.50 7.79
CA LEU A 99 -9.92 -1.98 9.17
C LEU A 99 -11.12 -2.89 9.44
N GLU A 100 -11.17 -3.50 10.62
CA GLU A 100 -12.19 -4.51 10.92
C GLU A 100 -13.66 -4.01 10.88
N ASN A 101 -13.97 -2.80 11.34
CA ASN A 101 -15.35 -2.27 11.28
C ASN A 101 -15.41 -0.88 10.65
N SER A 102 -14.39 -0.53 9.87
CA SER A 102 -14.36 0.74 9.18
C SER A 102 -13.42 0.71 8.00
N SER A 103 -13.68 1.55 7.01
CA SER A 103 -12.76 1.77 5.90
C SER A 103 -12.53 3.26 5.67
N TYR A 104 -11.35 3.61 5.17
CA TYR A 104 -10.93 4.98 4.95
C TYR A 104 -10.50 5.11 3.49
N LEU A 105 -11.15 6.00 2.76
CA LEU A 105 -10.80 6.32 1.38
C LEU A 105 -10.03 7.64 1.37
N PHE A 106 -8.79 7.58 0.91
CA PHE A 106 -7.92 8.72 0.73
C PHE A 106 -7.76 9.01 -0.76
N SER A 107 -7.60 10.29 -1.09
CA SER A 107 -7.17 10.69 -2.42
C SER A 107 -5.65 10.81 -2.46
N LEU A 108 -5.08 10.42 -3.58
CA LEU A 108 -3.66 10.52 -3.92
C LEU A 108 -3.52 11.61 -4.96
N ASN A 109 -3.04 12.78 -4.53
CA ASN A 109 -2.85 13.90 -5.43
C ASN A 109 -1.36 14.13 -5.67
N LYS A 110 -1.04 14.43 -6.92
CA LYS A 110 0.25 14.99 -7.29
C LYS A 110 0.20 16.52 -7.31
N SER A 111 1.36 17.12 -7.10
CA SER A 111 1.61 18.53 -7.39
C SER A 111 2.86 18.62 -8.22
N GLY A 112 2.69 18.82 -9.53
CA GLY A 112 3.74 18.51 -10.49
C GLY A 112 3.98 16.99 -10.49
N ASP A 113 5.24 16.57 -10.39
CA ASP A 113 5.60 15.16 -10.43
C ASP A 113 5.58 14.47 -9.06
N ILE A 114 5.49 15.26 -7.98
CA ILE A 114 5.65 14.81 -6.60
C ILE A 114 4.30 14.45 -5.99
N TYR A 115 4.23 13.32 -5.28
CA TYR A 115 3.05 12.98 -4.48
C TYR A 115 2.99 13.80 -3.18
N ARG A 116 1.81 14.36 -2.92
CA ARG A 116 1.49 15.01 -1.64
C ARG A 116 0.92 14.00 -0.65
N GLU A 117 0.80 14.45 0.59
CA GLU A 117 0.14 13.68 1.63
C GLU A 117 -1.29 13.29 1.25
N PRO A 118 -1.67 12.01 1.39
CA PRO A 118 -3.03 11.57 1.11
C PRO A 118 -4.01 12.29 2.04
N TYR A 119 -5.06 12.89 1.47
CA TYR A 119 -6.12 13.50 2.26
C TYR A 119 -7.34 12.59 2.31
N LEU A 120 -7.97 12.53 3.48
CA LEU A 120 -9.15 11.70 3.71
C LEU A 120 -10.34 12.25 2.92
N LEU A 121 -10.87 11.46 2.00
CA LEU A 121 -12.12 11.76 1.30
C LEU A 121 -13.32 11.32 2.12
N LYS A 122 -13.28 10.09 2.65
CA LYS A 122 -14.41 9.51 3.36
C LYS A 122 -14.00 8.42 4.33
N LYS A 123 -14.72 8.37 5.46
CA LYS A 123 -14.70 7.25 6.41
C LYS A 123 -16.03 6.51 6.33
N PHE A 124 -15.97 5.20 6.26
CA PHE A 124 -17.12 4.31 6.27
C PHE A 124 -17.14 3.53 7.58
N ALA A 125 -18.27 3.53 8.28
CA ALA A 125 -18.54 2.48 9.25
C ALA A 125 -18.99 1.24 8.49
N THR A 126 -18.52 0.07 8.89
CA THR A 126 -18.83 -1.20 8.21
C THR A 126 -19.16 -2.27 9.25
N ALA A 127 -19.85 -3.32 8.84
CA ALA A 127 -19.94 -4.54 9.65
C ALA A 127 -18.54 -5.14 9.89
N SER A 128 -18.44 -6.13 10.78
CA SER A 128 -17.16 -6.79 11.02
C SER A 128 -16.61 -7.47 9.77
N ASN A 129 -15.36 -7.13 9.43
CA ASN A 129 -14.59 -7.60 8.28
C ASN A 129 -13.17 -7.99 8.74
N PRO A 130 -13.05 -9.06 9.55
CA PRO A 130 -11.76 -9.49 10.10
C PRO A 130 -10.78 -9.94 8.99
N ALA A 131 -11.30 -10.40 7.85
CA ALA A 131 -10.52 -10.81 6.69
C ALA A 131 -10.03 -9.62 5.82
N GLY A 132 -10.48 -8.39 6.09
CA GLY A 132 -10.05 -7.21 5.33
C GLY A 132 -10.45 -7.23 3.86
N VAL A 133 -11.56 -7.90 3.52
CA VAL A 133 -12.03 -8.03 2.14
C VAL A 133 -12.56 -6.68 1.64
N GLY A 134 -12.15 -6.30 0.44
CA GLY A 134 -12.63 -5.11 -0.23
C GLY A 134 -12.10 -5.03 -1.65
N CYS A 135 -12.67 -4.13 -2.45
CA CYS A 135 -12.26 -3.86 -3.81
C CYS A 135 -12.36 -2.36 -4.06
N LEU A 136 -11.48 -1.85 -4.91
CA LEU A 136 -11.49 -0.47 -5.40
C LEU A 136 -11.32 -0.57 -6.92
N CYS A 137 -12.31 -0.09 -7.65
CA CYS A 137 -12.37 -0.09 -9.11
C CYS A 137 -12.17 1.33 -9.64
#